data_AF-A0A2T1DXI0-F1
#
_entry.id   AF-A0A2T1DXI0-F1
#
_cell.length_a   1.000
_cell.length_b   1.000
_cell.length_c   1.000
_cell.angle_alpha   90.00
_cell.angle_beta   90.00
_cell.angle_gamma   90.00
#
_symmetry.space_group_name_H-M   'P 1'
#
loop_
_entity.id
_entity.type
_entity.pdbx_description
1 polymer ?
#
loop_
_entity_poly.entity_id
_entity_poly.type
_entity_poly.pdbx_seq_one_letter_code
_entity_poly.pdbx_strand_id
1 'polypeptide(L)'
;MGRSLIKFSSQDCGICHKMSFYDQKVSEELGLQFVDVKMQDTATYRKYRKILLSQYPDKAEMGWPTYLICDSPEGEFQILGEVKGGHPKGEFRSKLQAVLASSN
;
A
#
# COMPACT_ATOMS: atom_id res chain seq x y z
N MET A 1 -7.15 -2.23 -17.25
CA MET A 1 -6.05 -1.69 -16.41
C MET A 1 -6.50 -1.87 -14.96
N GLY A 2 -5.72 -2.59 -14.15
CA GLY A 2 -6.08 -2.87 -12.75
C GLY A 2 -5.34 -1.93 -11.80
N ARG A 3 -6.07 -1.40 -10.81
CA ARG A 3 -5.51 -0.60 -9.72
C ARG A 3 -5.22 -1.51 -8.53
N SER A 4 -4.09 -1.30 -7.87
CA SER A 4 -3.70 -2.10 -6.71
C SER A 4 -3.32 -1.21 -5.53
N LEU A 5 -3.69 -1.66 -4.33
CA LEU A 5 -3.14 -1.13 -3.08
C LEU A 5 -2.02 -2.04 -2.61
N ILE A 6 -0.79 -1.52 -2.60
CA ILE A 6 0.39 -2.25 -2.17
C ILE A 6 0.73 -1.80 -0.76
N LYS A 7 0.54 -2.68 0.22
CA LYS A 7 0.90 -2.45 1.62
C LYS A 7 2.30 -2.97 1.88
N PHE A 8 3.24 -2.08 2.17
CA PHE A 8 4.55 -2.44 2.70
C PHE A 8 4.48 -2.51 4.23
N SER A 9 4.83 -3.67 4.78
CA SER A 9 4.77 -3.92 6.22
C SER A 9 6.01 -4.68 6.72
N SER A 10 6.28 -4.58 8.03
CA SER A 10 7.30 -5.38 8.71
C SER A 10 6.65 -6.43 9.59
N GLN A 11 7.25 -7.61 9.71
CA GLN A 11 6.82 -8.64 10.67
C GLN A 11 6.85 -8.15 12.13
N ASP A 12 7.72 -7.20 12.45
CA ASP A 12 7.87 -6.63 13.80
C ASP A 12 6.88 -5.49 14.08
N CYS A 13 5.98 -5.18 13.15
CA CYS A 13 5.00 -4.11 13.28
C CYS A 13 3.65 -4.67 13.77
N GLY A 14 3.39 -4.57 15.08
CA GLY A 14 2.14 -5.05 15.68
C GLY A 14 0.86 -4.41 15.11
N ILE A 15 0.94 -3.15 14.67
CA ILE A 15 -0.17 -2.44 14.02
C ILE A 15 -0.45 -3.01 12.62
N CYS A 16 0.60 -3.36 11.88
CA CYS A 16 0.50 -3.89 10.52
C CYS A 16 -0.27 -5.23 10.48
N HIS A 17 -0.09 -6.07 11.49
CA HIS A 17 -0.83 -7.33 11.62
C HIS A 17 -2.30 -7.11 12.01
N LYS A 18 -2.56 -6.25 13.00
CA LYS A 18 -3.92 -5.96 13.48
C LYS A 18 -4.82 -5.37 12.39
N MET A 19 -4.25 -4.58 11.50
CA MET A 19 -5.00 -3.87 10.46
C MET A 19 -5.15 -4.65 9.15
N SER A 20 -4.32 -5.66 8.90
CA SER A 20 -4.23 -6.32 7.58
C SER A 20 -5.56 -6.83 7.02
N PHE A 21 -6.40 -7.46 7.84
CA PHE A 21 -7.70 -7.96 7.38
C PHE A 21 -8.66 -6.83 7.00
N TYR A 22 -8.65 -5.74 7.79
CA TYR A 22 -9.46 -4.57 7.50
C TYR A 22 -8.96 -3.84 6.25
N ASP A 23 -7.64 -3.71 6.10
CA ASP A 23 -7.02 -3.07 4.95
C ASP A 23 -7.39 -3.78 3.65
N GLN A 24 -7.29 -5.12 3.64
CA GLN A 24 -7.70 -5.95 2.52
C GLN A 24 -9.18 -5.73 2.19
N LYS A 25 -10.07 -5.86 3.17
CA LYS A 25 -11.51 -5.69 2.98
C LYS A 25 -11.85 -4.33 2.38
N VAL A 26 -11.29 -3.25 2.92
CA VAL A 26 -11.55 -1.88 2.41
C VAL A 26 -11.02 -1.72 0.98
N SER A 27 -9.84 -2.27 0.69
CA SER A 27 -9.25 -2.19 -0.66
C SER A 27 -10.14 -2.87 -1.69
N GLU A 28 -10.60 -4.09 -1.39
CA GLU A 28 -11.48 -4.87 -2.26
C GLU A 28 -12.84 -4.19 -2.45
N GLU A 29 -13.43 -3.62 -1.39
CA GLU A 29 -14.67 -2.83 -1.47
C GLU A 29 -14.53 -1.57 -2.35
N LEU A 30 -13.32 -1.01 -2.45
CA LEU A 30 -13.01 0.14 -3.31
C LEU A 30 -12.59 -0.28 -4.73
N GLY A 31 -12.64 -1.58 -5.05
CA GLY A 31 -12.28 -2.12 -6.37
C GLY A 31 -10.77 -2.18 -6.62
N LEU A 32 -9.94 -2.12 -5.57
CA LEU A 32 -8.49 -2.25 -5.65
C LEU A 32 -8.07 -3.71 -5.40
N GLN A 33 -7.07 -4.17 -6.14
CA GLN A 33 -6.37 -5.42 -5.78
C GLN A 33 -5.46 -5.17 -4.58
N PHE A 34 -5.62 -5.94 -3.50
CA PHE A 34 -4.77 -5.82 -2.33
C PHE A 34 -3.51 -6.67 -2.45
N VAL A 35 -2.34 -6.07 -2.23
CA VAL A 35 -1.04 -6.75 -2.23
C VAL A 35 -0.34 -6.47 -0.90
N ASP A 36 -0.19 -7.50 -0.07
CA ASP A 36 0.59 -7.41 1.18
C ASP A 36 2.06 -7.78 0.94
N VAL A 37 2.93 -6.78 1.03
CA VAL A 37 4.38 -6.93 0.88
C VAL A 37 5.03 -6.84 2.26
N LYS A 38 5.37 -8.00 2.82
CA LYS A 38 6.19 -8.07 4.03
C LYS A 38 7.66 -7.89 3.64
N MET A 39 8.38 -6.99 4.32
CA MET A 39 9.80 -6.72 4.02
C MET A 39 10.69 -7.96 4.17
N GLN A 40 10.29 -8.88 5.05
CA GLN A 40 10.96 -10.16 5.29
C GLN A 40 10.62 -11.21 4.21
N ASP A 41 9.51 -11.06 3.47
CA ASP A 41 9.20 -11.90 2.31
C ASP A 41 9.97 -11.37 1.10
N THR A 42 11.19 -11.90 0.93
CA THR A 42 12.11 -11.46 -0.12
C THR A 42 11.57 -11.66 -1.54
N ALA A 43 10.71 -12.65 -1.79
CA ALA A 43 10.18 -12.92 -3.13
C ALA A 43 9.18 -11.83 -3.54
N THR A 44 8.18 -11.59 -2.70
CA THR A 44 7.18 -10.54 -2.92
C THR A 44 7.81 -9.15 -2.86
N TYR A 45 8.72 -8.91 -1.91
CA TYR A 45 9.45 -7.66 -1.83
C TYR A 45 10.24 -7.37 -3.11
N ARG A 46 10.98 -8.34 -3.65
CA ARG A 46 11.75 -8.14 -4.88
C ARG A 46 10.89 -7.74 -6.08
N LYS A 47 9.65 -8.26 -6.16
CA LYS A 47 8.67 -7.95 -7.21
C LYS A 47 8.21 -6.48 -7.14
N TYR A 48 7.89 -5.99 -5.95
CA TYR A 48 7.29 -4.67 -5.77
C TYR A 48 8.24 -3.58 -5.27
N ARG A 49 9.49 -3.91 -4.89
CA ARG A 49 10.46 -2.93 -4.37
C ARG A 49 10.71 -1.77 -5.30
N LYS A 50 10.60 -1.97 -6.62
CA LYS A 50 10.77 -0.89 -7.62
C LYS A 50 9.79 0.25 -7.39
N ILE A 51 8.55 -0.06 -7.00
CA ILE A 51 7.48 0.90 -6.72
C ILE A 51 7.76 1.61 -5.38
N LEU A 52 8.21 0.85 -4.38
CA LEU A 52 8.60 1.45 -3.10
C LEU A 52 9.76 2.43 -3.28
N LEU A 53 10.82 2.03 -3.99
CA LEU A 53 12.04 2.80 -4.14
C LEU A 53 11.89 3.99 -5.09
N SER A 54 10.91 3.99 -6.00
CA SER A 54 10.61 5.19 -6.80
C SER A 54 10.02 6.31 -5.95
N GLN A 55 9.30 5.97 -4.88
CA GLN A 55 8.76 6.94 -3.91
C GLN A 55 9.75 7.21 -2.76
N TYR A 56 10.48 6.19 -2.31
CA TYR A 56 11.43 6.27 -1.20
C TYR A 56 12.79 5.64 -1.57
N PRO A 57 13.65 6.37 -2.30
CA PRO A 57 14.94 5.85 -2.74
C PRO A 57 15.85 5.39 -1.58
N ASP A 58 15.80 6.09 -0.45
CA ASP A 58 16.61 5.83 0.75
C ASP A 58 15.81 5.25 1.94
N LYS A 59 14.48 5.10 1.78
CA LYS A 59 13.54 4.62 2.81
C LYS A 59 13.46 5.48 4.08
N ALA A 60 14.02 6.69 4.09
CA ALA A 60 14.14 7.50 5.31
C ALA A 60 12.78 8.01 5.83
N GLU A 61 11.83 8.28 4.94
CA GLU A 61 10.51 8.86 5.27
C GLU A 61 9.36 7.85 5.25
N MET A 62 9.69 6.56 5.32
CA MET A 62 8.68 5.51 5.36
C MET A 62 7.97 5.49 6.72
N GLY A 63 6.63 5.64 6.71
CA GLY A 63 5.78 5.39 7.86
C GLY A 63 5.13 4.02 7.78
N TRP A 64 5.26 3.18 8.81
CA TRP A 64 4.72 1.81 8.81
C TRP A 64 3.30 1.72 9.39
N PRO A 65 2.39 0.94 8.77
CA PRO A 65 2.47 0.42 7.40
C PRO A 65 2.43 1.54 6.34
N THR A 66 3.12 1.34 5.22
CA THR A 66 3.07 2.25 4.07
C THR A 66 2.18 1.64 2.99
N TYR A 67 1.21 2.39 2.48
CA TYR A 67 0.32 1.95 1.43
C TYR A 67 0.53 2.81 0.18
N LEU A 68 0.82 2.19 -0.95
CA LEU A 68 0.94 2.85 -2.24
C LEU A 68 -0.19 2.39 -3.16
N ILE A 69 -0.95 3.34 -3.70
CA ILE A 69 -1.95 3.07 -4.74
C ILE A 69 -1.24 3.17 -6.08
N CYS A 70 -1.33 2.11 -6.87
CA CYS A 70 -0.57 1.99 -8.10
C CYS A 70 -1.40 1.37 -9.22
N ASP A 71 -1.28 1.93 -10.43
CA ASP A 71 -1.77 1.31 -11.65
C ASP A 71 -0.69 0.39 -12.22
N SER A 72 -1.11 -0.77 -12.75
CA SER A 72 -0.24 -1.73 -13.46
C SER A 72 1.06 -2.08 -12.71
N PRO A 73 0.99 -2.56 -11.44
CA PRO A 73 2.17 -2.72 -10.58
C PRO A 73 3.19 -3.74 -11.10
N GLU A 74 2.78 -4.64 -12.01
CA GLU A 74 3.66 -5.63 -12.62
C GLU A 74 4.34 -5.13 -13.92
N GLY A 75 3.80 -4.09 -14.56
CA GLY A 75 4.28 -3.54 -15.82
C GLY A 75 4.96 -2.17 -15.67
N GLU A 76 4.62 -1.26 -16.58
CA GLU A 76 4.86 0.18 -16.44
C GLU A 76 3.90 0.73 -15.41
N PHE A 77 4.42 0.91 -14.20
CA PHE A 77 3.62 1.25 -13.05
C PHE A 77 3.50 2.77 -12.88
N GLN A 78 2.34 3.23 -12.42
CA GLN A 78 2.12 4.63 -12.06
C GLN A 78 1.59 4.71 -10.63
N ILE A 79 2.30 5.43 -9.77
CA ILE A 79 1.83 5.70 -8.40
C ILE A 79 0.80 6.83 -8.46
N LEU A 80 -0.39 6.54 -7.95
CA LEU A 80 -1.49 7.51 -7.85
C LEU A 80 -1.44 8.28 -6.52
N GLY A 81 -0.90 7.65 -5.48
CA GLY A 81 -0.64 8.32 -4.21
C GLY A 81 -0.36 7.33 -3.08
N GLU A 82 -0.30 7.85 -1.86
CA GLU A 82 0.12 7.10 -0.68
C GLU A 82 -0.77 7.36 0.55
N VAL A 83 -0.80 6.38 1.44
CA VAL A 83 -1.30 6.50 2.81
C VAL A 83 -0.23 5.93 3.73
N LYS A 84 0.08 6.61 4.84
CA LYS A 84 1.15 6.23 5.77
C LYS A 84 0.60 6.01 7.18
N GLY A 85 1.06 4.96 7.83
CA GLY A 85 0.78 4.67 9.23
C GLY A 85 -0.51 3.89 9.45
N GLY A 86 -0.69 3.43 10.70
CA GLY A 86 -1.93 2.79 11.11
C GLY A 86 -2.99 3.84 11.39
N HIS A 87 -4.13 3.73 10.72
CA HIS A 87 -5.29 4.59 10.94
C HIS A 87 -6.41 3.84 11.69
N PRO A 88 -7.20 4.52 12.53
CA PRO A 88 -8.45 3.99 13.04
C PRO A 88 -9.36 3.47 11.91
N LYS A 89 -10.19 2.47 12.23
CA LYS A 89 -11.21 1.95 11.32
C LYS A 89 -12.12 3.10 10.87
N GLY A 90 -12.32 3.26 9.57
CA GLY A 90 -13.05 4.37 8.95
C GLY A 90 -12.14 5.45 8.34
N GLU A 91 -11.11 5.92 9.07
CA GLU A 91 -10.20 6.94 8.56
C GLU A 91 -9.35 6.42 7.40
N PHE A 92 -8.91 5.16 7.48
CA PHE A 92 -8.18 4.50 6.39
C PHE A 92 -8.96 4.53 5.07
N ARG A 93 -10.27 4.23 5.12
CA ARG A 93 -11.14 4.26 3.94
C ARG A 93 -11.25 5.66 3.36
N SER A 94 -11.50 6.66 4.19
CA SER A 94 -11.61 8.06 3.75
C SER A 94 -10.32 8.53 3.09
N LYS A 95 -9.15 8.14 3.62
CA LYS A 95 -7.85 8.47 3.02
C LYS A 95 -7.64 7.81 1.67
N LEU A 96 -7.95 6.52 1.53
CA LEU A 96 -7.87 5.83 0.23
C LEU A 96 -8.79 6.49 -0.80
N GLN A 97 -10.04 6.78 -0.42
CA GLN A 97 -10.99 7.45 -1.31
C GLN A 97 -10.50 8.85 -1.72
N ALA A 98 -9.90 9.61 -0.81
CA ALA A 98 -9.35 10.93 -1.12
C ALA A 98 -8.23 10.85 -2.17
N VAL A 99 -7.33 9.86 -2.06
CA VAL A 99 -6.28 9.64 -3.07
C VAL A 99 -6.88 9.24 -4.41
N LEU A 100 -7.84 8.30 -4.42
CA LEU A 100 -8.52 7.86 -5.64
C LEU A 100 -9.30 9.00 -6.32
N ALA A 101 -9.93 9.87 -5.55
CA ALA A 101 -10.66 11.03 -6.08
C ALA A 101 -9.73 12.09 -6.68
N SER A 102 -8.51 12.24 -6.15
CA SER A 102 -7.51 13.20 -6.65
C SER A 102 -6.76 12.71 -7.90
N SER A 103 -6.89 11.43 -8.22
CA SER A 103 -6.17 10.75 -9.33
C SER A 103 -7.08 10.42 -10.51
N ASN A 104 -8.33 10.88 -10.48
CA ASN A 104 -9.33 10.80 -11.55
C ASN A 104 -9.44 12.15 -12.24
#